data_AF-A0A382BFX4-F1
#
_entry.id   AF-A0A382BFX4-F1
#
_cell.length_a   1.000
_cell.length_b   1.000
_cell.length_c   1.000
_cell.angle_alpha   90.00
_cell.angle_beta   90.00
_cell.angle_gamma   90.00
#
_symmetry.space_group_name_H-M   'P 1'
#
loop_
_entity.id
_entity.type
_entity.pdbx_description
1 polymer ?
#
loop_
_entity_poly.entity_id
_entity_poly.type
_entity_poly.pdbx_seq_one_letter_code
_entity_poly.pdbx_strand_id
1 'polypeptide(L)'
;MFLVRFALRNPYAVWAAAIGLSLLGLSQIPKIPADILPDFKTPVVVSYFSYPGMPPLEIEKSVSSRVERILTLASDIDHQEARSVPGA
;
A
#
# COMPACT_ATOMS: atom_id res chain seq x y z
N MET A 1 13.16 -9.41 -43.58
CA MET A 1 14.27 -8.72 -42.87
C MET A 1 14.26 -7.21 -43.14
N PHE A 2 13.15 -6.51 -42.88
CA PHE A 2 13.06 -5.07 -43.19
C PHE A 2 13.67 -4.21 -42.06
N LEU A 3 13.35 -4.56 -40.81
CA LEU A 3 13.80 -3.81 -39.62
C LEU A 3 15.33 -3.79 -39.48
N VAL A 4 15.97 -4.94 -39.66
CA VAL A 4 17.44 -5.08 -39.62
C VAL A 4 18.09 -4.29 -40.76
N ARG A 5 17.52 -4.33 -41.97
CA ARG A 5 18.05 -3.62 -43.14
C ARG A 5 17.88 -2.10 -43.02
N PHE A 6 16.82 -1.64 -42.37
CA PHE A 6 16.61 -0.23 -42.03
C PHE A 6 17.59 0.25 -40.96
N ALA A 7 17.81 -0.55 -39.90
CA ALA A 7 18.77 -0.24 -38.85
C ALA A 7 20.22 -0.17 -39.37
N LEU A 8 20.61 -1.08 -40.26
CA LEU A 8 21.94 -1.07 -40.90
C LEU A 8 22.13 0.09 -41.89
N ARG A 9 21.06 0.60 -42.51
CA ARG A 9 21.13 1.71 -43.46
C ARG A 9 21.26 3.06 -42.79
N ASN A 10 20.84 3.20 -41.52
CA ASN A 10 20.99 4.42 -40.75
C ASN A 10 21.60 4.17 -39.36
N PRO A 11 22.87 3.74 -39.29
CA PRO A 11 23.51 3.33 -38.04
C PRO A 11 23.68 4.50 -37.05
N TYR A 12 23.86 5.73 -37.55
CA TYR A 12 23.97 6.92 -36.71
C TYR A 12 22.66 7.25 -35.99
N ALA A 13 21.51 7.11 -36.66
CA ALA A 13 20.21 7.32 -36.02
C ALA A 13 19.93 6.27 -34.94
N VAL A 14 20.33 5.02 -35.17
CA VAL A 14 20.20 3.94 -34.17
C VAL A 14 21.06 4.22 -32.95
N TRP A 15 22.31 4.64 -33.15
CA TRP A 15 23.20 5.04 -32.05
C TRP A 15 22.66 6.24 -31.27
N ALA A 16 22.15 7.27 -31.95
CA ALA A 16 21.54 8.43 -31.30
C ALA A 16 20.32 8.04 -30.46
N ALA A 17 19.45 7.17 -30.98
CA ALA A 17 18.29 6.66 -30.25
C ALA A 17 18.69 5.79 -29.04
N ALA A 18 19.70 4.93 -29.18
CA ALA A 18 20.20 4.09 -28.10
C ALA A 18 20.80 4.91 -26.95
N ILE A 19 21.60 5.92 -27.28
CA ILE A 19 22.17 6.86 -26.29
C ILE A 19 21.05 7.66 -25.63
N GLY A 20 20.10 8.18 -26.41
CA GLY A 20 18.95 8.92 -25.89
C GLY A 20 18.13 8.08 -24.90
N LEU A 21 17.82 6.84 -25.24
CA LEU A 21 17.11 5.91 -24.37
C LEU A 21 17.90 5.57 -23.11
N SER A 22 19.22 5.37 -23.22
CA SER A 22 20.07 5.14 -22.04
C SER A 22 20.04 6.33 -21.08
N LEU A 23 20.21 7.55 -21.59
CA LEU A 23 20.21 8.76 -20.75
C LEU A 23 18.85 8.98 -20.07
N LEU A 24 17.76 8.78 -20.81
CA LEU A 24 16.41 8.83 -20.26
C LEU A 24 16.21 7.77 -19.17
N GLY A 25 16.68 6.54 -19.40
CA GLY A 25 16.65 5.46 -18.41
C GLY A 25 17.42 5.83 -17.14
N LEU A 26 18.68 6.24 -17.28
CA LEU A 26 19.52 6.64 -16.14
C LEU A 26 18.92 7.80 -15.34
N SER A 27 18.26 8.76 -16.01
CA SER A 27 17.61 9.88 -15.32
C SER A 27 16.40 9.46 -14.49
N GLN A 28 15.76 8.34 -14.79
CA GLN A 28 14.57 7.86 -14.07
C GLN A 28 14.91 6.97 -12.86
N ILE A 29 16.06 6.28 -12.87
CA ILE A 29 16.51 5.43 -11.75
C ILE A 29 16.45 6.14 -10.38
N PRO A 30 17.00 7.36 -10.19
CA PRO A 30 16.95 8.03 -8.89
C PRO A 30 15.56 8.60 -8.53
N LYS A 31 14.62 8.63 -9.49
CA LYS A 31 13.25 9.13 -9.27
C LYS A 31 12.29 8.05 -8.83
N ILE A 32 12.70 6.78 -8.90
CA ILE A 32 11.87 5.67 -8.42
C ILE A 32 11.86 5.76 -6.89
N PRO A 33 10.68 5.99 -6.27
CA PRO A 33 10.59 6.00 -4.82
C PRO A 33 10.92 4.59 -4.33
N ALA A 34 11.98 4.49 -3.52
CA ALA A 34 12.29 3.27 -2.80
C ALA A 34 11.36 3.20 -1.59
N ASP A 35 10.20 2.57 -1.76
CA ASP A 35 9.37 2.20 -0.62
C ASP A 35 9.82 0.84 -0.09
N ILE A 36 10.09 0.78 1.21
CA ILE A 36 10.43 -0.47 1.91
C ILE A 36 9.18 -1.32 2.14
N LEU A 37 8.01 -0.70 2.09
CA LEU A 37 6.72 -1.33 2.27
C LEU A 37 6.10 -1.50 0.88
N PRO A 38 5.60 -2.70 0.52
CA PRO A 38 4.76 -2.83 -0.66
C PRO A 38 3.49 -1.99 -0.47
N ASP A 39 2.95 -1.45 -1.57
CA ASP A 39 1.69 -0.71 -1.55
C ASP A 39 0.55 -1.60 -1.00
N PHE A 40 0.18 -1.38 0.26
CA PHE A 40 -0.87 -2.12 0.95
C PHE A 40 -2.23 -1.58 0.48
N LYS A 41 -2.86 -2.31 -0.44
CA LYS A 41 -4.19 -1.97 -0.97
C LYS A 41 -5.36 -2.38 -0.08
N THR A 42 -5.09 -2.99 1.07
CA THR A 42 -6.11 -3.39 2.05
C THR A 42 -6.42 -2.20 2.97
N PRO A 43 -7.61 -1.60 2.90
CA PRO A 43 -7.97 -0.48 3.78
C PRO A 43 -8.11 -0.97 5.22
N VAL A 44 -7.38 -0.34 6.15
CA VAL A 44 -7.46 -0.64 7.59
C VAL A 44 -8.18 0.51 8.30
N VAL A 45 -9.26 0.20 9.01
CA VAL A 45 -10.02 1.17 9.81
C VAL A 45 -9.81 0.88 11.29
N VAL A 46 -9.31 1.85 12.06
CA VAL A 46 -9.06 1.70 13.50
C VAL A 46 -9.99 2.63 14.29
N SER A 47 -10.78 2.06 15.21
CA SER A 47 -11.68 2.79 16.10
C SER A 47 -11.17 2.72 17.54
N TYR A 48 -10.93 3.87 18.17
CA TYR A 48 -10.46 3.96 19.55
C TYR A 48 -11.55 4.49 20.47
N PHE A 49 -11.79 3.79 21.57
CA PHE A 49 -12.73 4.19 22.62
C PHE A 49 -11.97 4.34 23.94
N SER A 50 -12.04 5.50 24.58
CA SER A 50 -11.39 5.77 25.87
C SER A 50 -12.45 6.02 26.95
N TYR A 51 -12.45 5.19 27.99
CA TYR A 51 -13.34 5.31 29.15
C TYR A 51 -12.51 5.31 30.44
N PRO A 52 -12.26 6.48 31.05
CA PRO A 52 -11.49 6.56 32.28
C PRO A 52 -12.29 5.97 33.46
N GLY A 53 -11.67 5.08 34.22
CA GLY A 53 -12.25 4.49 35.45
C GLY A 53 -13.13 3.26 35.25
N MET A 54 -13.36 2.79 34.01
CA MET A 54 -14.07 1.52 33.76
C MET A 54 -13.07 0.36 33.70
N PRO A 55 -13.32 -0.78 34.39
CA PRO A 55 -12.48 -1.96 34.26
C PRO A 55 -12.43 -2.45 32.80
N PRO A 56 -11.29 -2.97 32.31
CA PRO A 56 -11.16 -3.47 30.94
C PRO A 56 -12.21 -4.51 30.57
N LEU A 57 -12.58 -5.38 31.53
CA LEU A 57 -13.58 -6.43 31.36
C LEU A 57 -15.00 -5.87 31.10
N GLU A 58 -15.32 -4.71 31.67
CA GLU A 58 -16.60 -4.04 31.44
C GLU A 58 -16.61 -3.29 30.11
N ILE A 59 -15.50 -2.65 29.73
CA ILE A 59 -15.34 -2.00 28.41
C ILE A 59 -15.48 -3.05 27.29
N GLU A 60 -14.87 -4.22 27.46
CA GLU A 60 -14.92 -5.30 26.49
C GLU A 60 -16.37 -5.79 26.27
N LYS A 61 -17.09 -6.05 27.36
CA LYS A 61 -18.48 -6.55 27.28
C LYS A 61 -19.47 -5.50 26.79
N SER A 62 -19.31 -4.23 27.17
CA SER A 62 -20.30 -3.18 26.92
C SER A 62 -20.07 -2.43 25.60
N VAL A 63 -18.81 -2.14 25.26
CA VAL A 63 -18.45 -1.31 24.11
C VAL A 63 -17.88 -2.18 23.00
N SER A 64 -16.78 -2.89 23.28
CA SER A 64 -16.06 -3.65 22.25
C SER A 64 -16.92 -4.72 21.59
N SER A 65 -17.55 -5.58 22.39
CA SER A 65 -18.41 -6.68 21.92
C SER A 65 -19.63 -6.18 21.13
N ARG A 66 -20.19 -5.02 21.53
CA ARG A 66 -21.34 -4.43 20.82
C ARG A 66 -20.92 -3.85 19.47
N VAL A 67 -19.80 -3.14 19.43
CA VAL A 67 -19.26 -2.53 18.19
C VAL A 67 -18.82 -3.62 17.22
N GLU A 68 -18.14 -4.66 17.71
CA GLU A 68 -17.72 -5.81 16.92
C GLU A 68 -18.92 -6.48 16.23
N ARG A 69 -19.99 -6.75 16.99
CA ARG A 69 -21.21 -7.37 16.47
C ARG A 69 -21.91 -6.55 15.38
N ILE A 70 -21.88 -5.22 15.46
CA ILE A 70 -22.45 -4.34 14.44
C ILE A 70 -21.54 -4.34 13.20
N LEU A 71 -20.23 -4.30 13.41
CA LEU A 71 -19.25 -4.34 12.32
C LEU A 71 -19.23 -5.68 11.59
N THR A 72 -19.53 -6.80 12.24
CA THR A 72 -19.71 -8.12 11.58
C THR A 72 -20.80 -8.10 10.50
N LEU A 73 -21.77 -7.18 10.58
CA LEU A 73 -22.80 -7.03 9.56
C LEU A 73 -22.32 -6.27 8.30
N ALA A 74 -21.16 -5.60 8.37
CA ALA A 74 -20.57 -4.96 7.21
C ALA A 74 -20.00 -6.01 6.27
N SER A 75 -20.25 -5.83 4.97
CA SER A 75 -19.75 -6.72 3.93
C SER A 75 -18.27 -6.45 3.66
N ASP A 76 -17.51 -7.49 3.29
CA ASP A 76 -16.10 -7.40 2.85
C ASP A 76 -15.08 -7.10 3.97
N ILE A 77 -15.23 -7.76 5.13
CA ILE A 77 -14.23 -7.74 6.22
C ILE A 77 -13.39 -9.02 6.17
N ASP A 78 -12.09 -8.90 5.85
CA ASP A 78 -11.15 -10.03 5.89
C ASP A 78 -10.73 -10.39 7.33
N HIS A 79 -10.47 -9.40 8.18
CA HIS A 79 -10.01 -9.62 9.55
C HIS A 79 -10.47 -8.50 10.49
N GLN A 80 -10.92 -8.88 11.68
CA GLN A 80 -11.36 -7.97 12.73
C GLN A 80 -10.69 -8.37 14.05
N GLU A 81 -9.98 -7.44 14.69
CA GLU A 81 -9.44 -7.61 16.05
C GLU A 81 -9.91 -6.49 16.95
N ALA A 82 -10.28 -6.84 18.18
CA ALA A 82 -10.54 -5.89 19.24
C ALA A 82 -9.57 -6.12 20.41
N ARG A 83 -8.96 -5.04 20.91
CA ARG A 83 -8.04 -5.07 22.06
C ARG A 83 -8.53 -4.07 23.09
N SER A 84 -8.92 -4.58 24.26
CA SER A 84 -9.26 -3.75 25.42
C SER A 84 -8.06 -3.74 26.36
N VAL A 85 -7.35 -2.61 26.42
CA VAL A 85 -6.23 -2.41 27.35
C VAL A 85 -6.67 -1.55 28.52
N PRO A 86 -6.19 -1.79 29.75
CA PRO A 86 -6.35 -0.85 30.85
C PRO A 86 -5.77 0.49 30.43
N GLY A 87 -6.60 1.55 30.45
CA GLY A 87 -6.09 2.91 30.36
C GLY A 87 -5.20 3.17 31.57
N ALA A 88 -3.99 3.67 31.32
CA ALA A 88 -3.10 4.15 32.38
C ALA A 88 -3.75 5.33 33.13
#